data_AF-A0A4U6CSI8-F1
#
_entry.id   AF-A0A4U6CSI8-F1
#
_cell.length_a   1.000
_cell.length_b   1.000
_cell.length_c   1.000
_cell.angle_alpha   90.00
_cell.angle_beta   90.00
_cell.angle_gamma   90.00
#
_symmetry.space_group_name_H-M   'P 1'
#
loop_
_entity.id
_entity.type
_entity.pdbx_description
1 polymer ?
#
loop_
_entity_poly.entity_id
_entity_poly.type
_entity_poly.pdbx_seq_one_letter_code
_entity_poly.pdbx_strand_id
1 'polypeptide(L)' 'MQPTKKAAVIGNVDYTMCGGGGGWFVQVGSAGYQAEIAAPYNKENKSVWIRFKKNESDGNKINGRWIVISSIRDRE' A
#
# COMPACT_ATOMS: atom_id res chain seq x y z
N MET A 1 -1.71 8.69 18.58
CA MET A 1 -0.72 9.01 17.53
C MET A 1 -1.48 9.32 16.25
N GLN A 2 -1.38 10.54 15.71
CA GLN A 2 -2.11 10.92 14.50
C GLN A 2 -1.52 10.21 13.28
N PRO A 3 -2.32 9.70 12.32
CA PRO A 3 -1.80 9.03 11.14
C PRO A 3 -1.05 10.04 10.27
N THR A 4 0.29 10.04 10.39
CA THR A 4 1.17 10.93 9.63
C THR A 4 1.01 10.62 8.14
N LYS A 5 0.73 11.66 7.35
CA LYS A 5 0.66 11.55 5.90
C LYS A 5 2.06 11.31 5.35
N LYS A 6 2.23 10.30 4.49
CA LYS A 6 3.53 9.89 3.93
C LYS A 6 3.47 9.88 2.41
N ALA A 7 4.58 10.31 1.79
CA ALA A 7 4.74 10.22 0.34
C ALA A 7 4.91 8.75 -0.02
N ALA A 8 4.22 8.31 -1.06
CA ALA A 8 4.35 6.97 -1.58
C ALA A 8 4.31 6.93 -3.09
N VAL A 9 4.88 5.89 -3.66
CA VAL A 9 4.76 5.53 -5.07
C VAL A 9 4.07 4.19 -5.15
N ILE A 10 3.00 4.14 -5.93
CA ILE A 10 2.33 2.89 -6.27
C ILE A 10 3.15 2.20 -7.34
N GLY A 11 3.68 1.02 -7.03
CA GLY A 11 4.49 0.20 -7.92
C GLY A 11 3.64 -0.77 -8.72
N ASN A 12 4.25 -1.90 -9.08
CA ASN A 12 3.57 -3.00 -9.75
C ASN A 12 2.54 -3.66 -8.83
N VAL A 13 1.61 -4.40 -9.42
CA VAL A 13 0.72 -5.28 -8.65
C VAL A 13 1.37 -6.65 -8.49
N ASP A 14 1.29 -7.22 -7.29
CA ASP A 14 1.73 -8.59 -7.04
C ASP A 14 0.65 -9.56 -7.52
N TYR A 15 0.88 -10.21 -8.67
CA TYR A 15 0.01 -11.25 -9.20
C TYR A 15 0.30 -12.65 -8.61
N THR A 16 1.37 -12.79 -7.82
CA THR A 16 1.80 -14.09 -7.30
C THR A 16 0.95 -14.56 -6.11
N MET A 17 0.23 -13.65 -5.46
CA MET A 17 -0.79 -13.99 -4.47
C MET A 17 -2.09 -14.42 -5.17
N CYS A 18 -2.10 -15.69 -5.60
CA CYS A 18 -3.20 -16.35 -6.29
C CYS A 18 -4.41 -16.53 -5.34
N GLY A 19 -5.35 -15.58 -5.38
CA GLY A 19 -6.58 -15.59 -4.57
C GLY A 19 -7.55 -14.45 -4.88
N GLY A 20 -7.45 -13.83 -6.07
CA GLY A 20 -8.38 -12.81 -6.55
C GLY A 20 -8.19 -11.39 -6.00
N GLY A 21 -7.18 -11.14 -5.16
CA GLY A 21 -6.93 -9.84 -4.52
C GLY A 21 -5.45 -9.47 -4.43
N GLY A 22 -4.74 -9.46 -5.57
CA GLY A 22 -3.33 -9.08 -5.63
C GLY A 22 -3.09 -7.69 -5.03
N GLY A 23 -2.18 -7.60 -4.05
CA GLY A 23 -1.82 -6.34 -3.42
C GLY A 23 -0.94 -5.50 -4.36
N TRP A 24 -1.16 -4.19 -4.37
CA TRP A 24 -0.24 -3.25 -5.02
C TRP A 24 0.99 -3.05 -4.15
N PHE A 25 2.17 -3.01 -4.77
CA PHE A 25 3.37 -2.58 -4.07
C PHE A 25 3.32 -1.08 -3.84
N VAL A 26 3.61 -0.66 -2.61
CA VAL A 26 3.56 0.73 -2.17
C VAL A 26 4.89 1.08 -1.54
N GLN A 27 5.65 1.90 -2.23
CA GLN A 27 6.96 2.34 -1.75
C GLN A 27 6.81 3.63 -0.96
N VAL A 28 7.17 3.59 0.31
CA VAL A 28 7.14 4.74 1.24
C VAL A 28 8.58 5.04 1.66
N GLY A 29 9.20 6.01 1.00
CA GLY A 29 10.64 6.26 1.16
C GLY A 29 11.47 5.06 0.66
N SER A 30 12.29 4.48 1.54
CA SER A 30 13.10 3.29 1.24
C SER A 30 12.40 1.97 1.60
N ALA A 31 11.19 2.01 2.18
CA ALA A 31 10.45 0.83 2.59
C ALA A 31 9.37 0.46 1.55
N GLY A 32 9.32 -0.82 1.18
CA GLY A 32 8.28 -1.38 0.30
C GLY A 32 7.22 -2.15 1.09
N TYR A 33 5.96 -1.82 0.88
CA TYR A 33 4.81 -2.47 1.49
C TYR A 33 3.86 -3.03 0.42
N GLN A 34 2.93 -3.89 0.82
CA GLN A 34 1.81 -4.33 -0.01
C GLN A 34 0.51 -3.76 0.56
N ALA A 35 -0.38 -3.31 -0.30
CA ALA A 35 -1.68 -2.79 0.09
C ALA A 35 -2.72 -3.02 -1.01
N GLU A 36 -3.98 -3.13 -0.62
CA GLU A 36 -5.08 -2.99 -1.57
C GLU A 36 -5.23 -1.52 -1.94
N ILE A 37 -5.29 -1.23 -3.25
CA ILE A 37 -5.47 0.13 -3.78
C ILE A 37 -6.65 0.12 -4.73
N ALA A 38 -7.60 1.01 -4.46
CA ALA A 38 -8.75 1.24 -5.31
C ALA A 38 -8.46 2.23 -6.44
N ALA A 39 -9.23 2.14 -7.51
CA ALA A 39 -9.25 3.17 -8.55
C ALA A 39 -9.62 4.55 -7.96
N PRO A 40 -9.07 5.66 -8.48
CA PRO A 40 -8.21 5.77 -9.67
C PRO A 40 -6.70 5.61 -9.39
N TYR A 41 -6.33 5.24 -8.16
CA TYR A 41 -4.93 5.22 -7.69
C TYR A 41 -4.18 3.91 -7.97
N ASN A 42 -4.91 2.89 -8.42
CA ASN A 42 -4.40 1.57 -8.81
C ASN A 42 -3.66 1.63 -10.15
N LYS A 43 -2.64 2.49 -10.24
CA LYS A 43 -1.83 2.70 -11.43
C LYS A 43 -0.36 2.57 -11.06
N GLU A 44 0.38 1.87 -11.90
CA GLU A 44 1.81 1.73 -11.73
C GLU A 44 2.51 3.10 -11.84
N ASN A 45 3.57 3.26 -11.05
CA ASN A 45 4.42 4.45 -10.93
C ASN A 45 3.65 5.73 -10.54
N LYS A 46 2.46 5.59 -9.93
CA LYS A 46 1.66 6.74 -9.51
C LYS A 46 2.18 7.28 -8.18
N SER A 47 2.63 8.53 -8.20
CA SER A 47 2.99 9.27 -6.98
C SER A 47 1.75 9.73 -6.23
N VAL A 48 1.65 9.36 -4.96
CA VAL A 48 0.51 9.66 -4.09
C VAL A 48 0.96 10.05 -2.70
N TRP A 49 0.04 10.65 -1.95
CA TRP A 49 0.15 10.74 -0.52
C TRP A 49 -0.81 9.78 0.14
N ILE A 50 -0.29 8.97 1.07
CA ILE A 50 -1.09 8.00 1.80
C ILE A 50 -1.06 8.26 3.31
N ARG A 51 -2.12 7.81 3.97
CA ARG A 51 -2.14 7.51 5.41
C ARG A 51 -2.35 6.02 5.53
N PHE A 52 -1.49 5.35 6.28
CA PHE A 52 -1.58 3.90 6.44
C PHE A 52 -1.26 3.48 7.87
N LYS A 53 -1.73 2.30 8.22
CA LYS A 53 -1.30 1.55 9.41
C LYS A 53 -0.69 0.23 8.96
N LYS A 54 0.32 -0.25 9.69
CA LYS A 54 0.81 -1.62 9.49
C LYS A 54 -0.32 -2.57 9.86
N ASN A 55 -0.50 -3.62 9.07
CA ASN A 55 -1.45 -4.66 9.41
C ASN A 55 -0.78 -5.59 10.45
N GLU A 56 -1.02 -5.32 11.73
CA GLU A 56 -0.50 -6.11 12.85
C GLU A 56 -1.48 -7.21 13.32
N SER A 57 -2.63 -7.37 12.63
CA SER A 57 -3.58 -8.43 12.97
C SER A 57 -3.05 -9.82 12.59
N ASP A 58 -2.58 -10.49 13.62
CA ASP A 58 -2.61 -11.93 13.89
C ASP A 58 -2.17 -12.88 12.76
N GLY A 59 -0.89 -13.25 12.83
CA GLY A 59 -0.43 -14.62 12.64
C GLY A 59 -0.37 -15.20 11.22
N ASN A 60 -1.13 -14.70 10.24
CA ASN A 60 -1.27 -15.41 8.95
C ASN A 60 -1.34 -14.56 7.68
N LYS A 61 -0.92 -13.29 7.71
CA LYS A 61 -0.71 -12.50 6.48
C LYS A 61 0.77 -12.10 6.34
N ILE A 62 1.53 -13.07 5.85
CA ILE A 62 2.74 -12.93 5.02
C ILE A 62 3.67 -11.76 5.42
N ASN A 63 4.62 -12.06 6.32
CA ASN A 63 5.86 -11.30 6.53
C ASN A 63 5.75 -9.81 6.93
N GLY A 64 4.65 -9.36 7.52
CA GLY A 64 4.57 -8.01 8.14
C GLY A 64 4.79 -6.84 7.18
N ARG A 65 4.71 -7.08 5.87
CA ARG A 65 4.88 -6.06 4.82
C ARG A 65 3.55 -5.51 4.31
N TRP A 66 2.43 -5.96 4.87
CA TRP A 66 1.11 -5.46 4.52
C TRP A 66 0.74 -4.20 5.31
N ILE A 67 0.19 -3.21 4.60
CA ILE A 67 -0.33 -1.97 5.18
C ILE A 67 -1.79 -1.79 4.78
N VAL A 68 -2.57 -1.21 5.68
CA VAL A 68 -3.94 -0.79 5.40
C VAL A 68 -3.93 0.71 5.17
N ILE A 69 -4.21 1.12 3.94
CA ILE A 69 -4.29 2.53 3.55
C ILE A 69 -5.65 3.07 3.98
N SER A 70 -5.66 4.05 4.88
CA SER A 70 -6.87 4.73 5.37
C SER A 70 -7.23 5.96 4.55
N SER A 71 -6.28 6.53 3.81
CA SER A 71 -6.51 7.67 2.93
C SER A 71 -5.42 7.72 1.87
N ILE A 72 -5.81 8.01 0.63
CA ILE A 72 -4.93 8.18 -0.52
C ILE A 72 -5.37 9.44 -1.28
N ARG A 73 -4.42 10.23 -1.74
CA ARG A 73 -4.67 11.40 -2.60
C ARG A 73 -3.50 11.65 -3.54
N ASP A 74 -3.75 12.37 -4.62
CA ASP A 74 -2.69 12.79 -5.54
C ASP A 74 -1.62 13.61 -4.82
N ARG A 75 -0.38 13.40 -5.24
CA ARG A 75 0.75 14.27 -4.97
C ARG A 75 0.80 15.26 -6.13
N GLU A 76 0.07 16.36 -6.00
CA GLU A 76 0.18 17.53 -6.88
C GLU A 76 1.65 17.94 -7.09
#